data_AF-A0A661Z3D7-F1
#
_entry.id   AF-A0A661Z3D7-F1
#
_cell.length_a   1.000
_cell.length_b   1.000
_cell.length_c   1.000
_cell.angle_alpha   90.00
_cell.angle_beta   90.00
_cell.angle_gamma   90.00
#
_symmetry.space_group_name_H-M   'P 1'
#
loop_
_entity.id
_entity.type
_entity.pdbx_description
1 polymer ?
#
loop_
_entity_poly.entity_id
_entity_poly.type
_entity_poly.pdbx_seq_one_letter_code
_entity_poly.pdbx_strand_id
1 'polypeptide(L)'
;MLRLLVIASVVGVILFVAQSRINGFTDIINNFLEKWNAPFILSLFFVSETILGLIPPDFFIVWSNTSSMPFLMLSLLAFLSYFGGLLAYYIGRSLGKYPKYRNWLVDKFSSHFATFHRYGGFIIVFSALFPLPFSTITLVSGMIDYPFKKLALLGTTRLLRFFLYALVLFKIF
;
A
#
# COMPACT_ATOMS: atom_id res chain seq x y z
N MET A 1 8.50 -2.12 -39.09
CA MET A 1 9.73 -1.96 -38.28
C MET A 1 9.88 -0.56 -37.67
N LEU A 2 9.84 0.53 -38.46
CA LEU A 2 10.06 1.90 -37.97
C LEU A 2 9.11 2.36 -36.84
N ARG A 3 7.81 2.04 -36.92
CA ARG A 3 6.84 2.37 -35.86
C ARG A 3 7.12 1.67 -34.53
N LEU A 4 7.61 0.44 -34.57
CA LEU A 4 7.98 -0.31 -33.35
C LEU A 4 9.22 0.29 -32.68
N LEU A 5 10.20 0.75 -33.47
CA LEU A 5 11.40 1.41 -32.96
C LEU A 5 11.08 2.77 -32.31
N VAL A 6 10.16 3.53 -32.89
CA VAL A 6 9.70 4.81 -32.33
C VAL A 6 8.91 4.59 -31.03
N ILE A 7 8.05 3.58 -30.97
CA ILE A 7 7.33 3.24 -29.72
C ILE A 7 8.32 2.79 -28.64
N ALA A 8 9.29 1.94 -28.98
CA ALA A 8 10.29 1.47 -28.04
C ALA A 8 11.18 2.61 -27.50
N SER A 9 11.56 3.58 -28.35
CA SER A 9 12.37 4.74 -27.90
C SER A 9 11.56 5.68 -27.01
N VAL A 10 10.30 5.95 -27.34
CA VAL A 10 9.41 6.77 -26.51
C VAL A 10 9.16 6.10 -25.15
N VAL A 11 8.91 4.79 -25.13
CA VAL A 11 8.78 4.02 -23.88
C VAL A 11 10.09 4.06 -23.09
N GLY A 12 11.24 3.88 -23.74
CA GLY A 12 12.55 3.96 -23.10
C GLY A 12 12.82 5.33 -22.46
N VAL A 13 12.47 6.43 -23.13
CA VAL A 13 12.62 7.78 -22.59
C VAL A 13 11.66 8.03 -21.42
N ILE A 14 10.41 7.58 -21.52
CA ILE A 14 9.43 7.68 -20.41
C ILE A 14 9.93 6.91 -19.19
N LEU A 15 10.44 5.68 -19.39
CA LEU A 15 10.98 4.86 -18.31
C LEU A 15 12.24 5.50 -17.70
N PHE A 16 13.13 6.06 -18.52
CA PHE A 16 14.33 6.74 -18.04
C PHE A 16 14.01 8.00 -17.22
N VAL A 17 13.08 8.83 -17.71
CA VAL A 17 12.62 10.03 -16.98
C VAL A 17 11.92 9.62 -15.69
N ALA A 18 11.04 8.62 -15.73
CA ALA A 18 10.41 8.07 -14.53
C ALA A 18 11.47 7.58 -13.53
N GLN A 19 12.47 6.82 -13.98
CA GLN A 19 13.53 6.28 -13.15
C GLN A 19 14.40 7.37 -12.52
N SER A 20 14.78 8.42 -13.27
CA SER A 20 15.54 9.55 -12.73
C SER A 20 14.78 10.31 -11.64
N ARG A 21 13.46 10.46 -11.79
CA ARG A 21 12.59 11.11 -10.80
C ARG A 21 12.37 10.24 -9.57
N ILE A 22 12.20 8.94 -9.76
CA ILE A 22 12.04 7.96 -8.67
C ILE A 22 13.32 7.88 -7.82
N ASN A 23 14.49 7.83 -8.44
CA ASN A 23 15.77 7.77 -7.72
C ASN A 23 15.99 9.00 -6.84
N GLY A 24 15.80 10.21 -7.39
CA GLY A 24 15.92 11.44 -6.60
C GLY A 24 14.91 11.51 -5.44
N PHE A 25 13.69 11.03 -5.63
CA PHE A 25 12.69 10.94 -4.55
C PHE A 25 13.07 9.92 -3.47
N THR A 26 13.64 8.78 -3.89
CA THR A 26 14.13 7.72 -3.00
C THR A 26 15.26 8.23 -2.10
N ASP A 27 16.23 8.96 -2.67
CA ASP A 27 17.36 9.52 -1.92
C ASP A 27 16.88 10.57 -0.90
N ILE A 28 15.91 11.41 -1.25
CA ILE A 28 15.32 12.39 -0.33
C ILE A 28 14.62 11.67 0.84
N ILE A 29 13.85 10.62 0.56
CA ILE A 29 13.14 9.86 1.60
C ILE A 29 14.15 9.14 2.51
N ASN A 30 15.16 8.47 1.96
CA ASN A 30 16.14 7.76 2.78
C ASN A 30 16.93 8.73 3.68
N ASN A 31 17.40 9.85 3.12
CA ASN A 31 18.07 10.90 3.88
C ASN A 31 17.17 11.52 4.96
N PHE A 32 15.85 11.57 4.73
CA PHE A 32 14.89 11.99 5.75
C PHE A 32 14.77 10.92 6.83
N LEU A 33 14.51 9.67 6.46
CA LEU A 33 14.30 8.55 7.39
C LEU A 33 15.53 8.29 8.29
N GLU A 34 16.75 8.52 7.81
CA GLU A 34 17.96 8.35 8.62
C GLU A 34 18.12 9.42 9.71
N LYS A 35 17.50 10.60 9.55
CA LYS A 35 17.63 11.72 10.50
C LYS A 35 16.69 11.63 11.70
N TRP A 36 15.64 10.83 11.61
CA TRP A 36 14.59 10.77 12.65
C TRP A 36 14.71 9.50 13.49
N ASN A 37 14.17 9.57 14.72
CA ASN A 37 14.13 8.41 15.60
C ASN A 37 13.09 7.36 15.13
N ALA A 38 13.32 6.10 15.51
CA ALA A 38 12.45 5.00 15.09
C ALA A 38 10.97 5.16 15.48
N PRO A 39 10.60 5.63 16.70
CA PRO A 39 9.19 5.81 17.06
C PRO A 39 8.45 6.82 16.17
N PHE A 40 9.11 7.91 15.77
CA PHE A 40 8.53 8.90 14.86
C PHE A 40 8.27 8.30 13.49
N ILE A 41 9.23 7.56 12.94
CA ILE A 41 9.13 6.92 11.62
C ILE A 41 8.00 5.89 11.60
N LEU A 42 7.90 5.06 12.63
CA LEU A 42 6.83 4.08 12.80
C LEU A 42 5.45 4.75 12.90
N SER A 43 5.36 5.87 13.63
CA SER A 43 4.12 6.63 13.76
C SER A 43 3.71 7.28 12.43
N LEU A 44 4.66 7.89 11.71
CA LEU A 44 4.45 8.48 10.40
C LEU A 44 3.99 7.43 9.39
N PHE A 45 4.66 6.27 9.38
CA PHE A 45 4.28 5.13 8.57
C PHE A 45 2.85 4.67 8.87
N PHE A 46 2.53 4.48 10.15
CA PHE A 46 1.21 4.01 10.58
C PHE A 46 0.08 4.97 10.19
N VAL A 47 0.29 6.28 10.38
CA VAL A 47 -0.67 7.32 9.98
C VAL A 47 -0.84 7.34 8.47
N SER A 48 0.27 7.31 7.72
CA SER A 48 0.24 7.26 6.26
C SER A 48 -0.53 6.04 5.74
N GLU A 49 -0.25 4.87 6.30
CA GLU A 49 -0.95 3.65 5.95
C GLU A 49 -2.42 3.74 6.30
N THR A 50 -2.79 4.23 7.49
CA THR A 50 -4.20 4.27 7.91
C THR A 50 -5.06 5.21 7.04
N ILE A 51 -4.50 6.33 6.57
CA ILE A 51 -5.29 7.33 5.82
C ILE A 51 -5.43 6.94 4.35
N LEU A 52 -4.31 6.68 3.65
CA LEU A 52 -4.34 6.45 2.20
C LEU A 52 -3.37 5.36 1.71
N GLY A 53 -2.31 5.04 2.46
CA GLY A 53 -1.27 4.13 1.99
C GLY A 53 -0.49 4.66 0.79
N LEU A 54 -0.35 5.99 0.68
CA LEU A 54 0.31 6.64 -0.46
C LEU A 54 1.83 6.48 -0.43
N ILE A 55 2.44 6.40 0.75
CA ILE A 55 3.88 6.23 0.86
C ILE A 55 4.17 4.73 0.67
N PRO A 56 4.94 4.35 -0.37
CA PRO A 56 5.31 2.97 -0.59
C PRO A 56 5.96 2.36 0.67
N PRO A 57 5.48 1.19 1.13
CA PRO A 57 6.06 0.52 2.30
C PRO A 57 7.51 0.09 2.04
N ASP A 58 7.92 -0.02 0.78
CA ASP A 58 9.25 -0.36 0.30
C ASP A 58 10.35 0.53 0.93
N PHE A 59 10.11 1.84 1.06
CA PHE A 59 11.05 2.76 1.71
C PHE A 59 11.28 2.40 3.19
N PHE A 60 10.21 2.04 3.89
CA PHE A 60 10.29 1.66 5.30
C PHE A 60 10.89 0.26 5.48
N ILE A 61 10.69 -0.64 4.52
CA ILE A 61 11.35 -1.95 4.48
C ILE A 61 12.87 -1.77 4.33
N VAL A 62 13.32 -0.95 3.39
CA VAL A 62 14.76 -0.64 3.23
C VAL A 62 15.33 0.01 4.49
N TRP A 63 14.63 1.00 5.06
CA TRP A 63 15.02 1.63 6.31
C TRP A 63 15.10 0.63 7.47
N SER A 64 14.21 -0.37 7.54
CA SER A 64 14.26 -1.38 8.60
C SER A 64 15.58 -2.18 8.61
N ASN A 65 16.27 -2.28 7.48
CA ASN A 65 17.56 -2.94 7.36
C ASN A 65 18.71 -2.20 8.06
N THR A 66 18.57 -0.89 8.32
CA THR A 66 19.60 -0.10 9.02
C THR A 66 19.50 -0.20 10.54
N SER A 67 18.43 -0.82 11.05
CA SER A 67 18.21 -1.04 12.49
C SER A 67 19.09 -2.15 13.05
N SER A 68 19.40 -2.11 14.35
CA SER A 68 20.14 -3.17 15.05
C SER A 68 19.43 -4.53 15.03
N MET A 69 18.10 -4.54 14.86
CA MET A 69 17.28 -5.75 14.76
C MET A 69 16.32 -5.66 13.55
N PRO A 70 16.81 -5.88 12.31
CA PRO A 70 16.05 -5.66 11.09
C PRO A 70 14.73 -6.44 11.01
N PHE A 71 14.75 -7.72 11.35
CA PHE A 71 13.55 -8.57 11.30
C PHE A 71 12.49 -8.19 12.33
N LEU A 72 12.90 -7.67 13.50
CA LEU A 72 11.98 -7.16 14.52
C LEU A 72 11.30 -5.89 14.02
N MET A 73 12.09 -4.95 13.45
CA MET A 73 11.58 -3.71 12.89
C MET A 73 10.64 -3.97 11.70
N LEU A 74 11.02 -4.90 10.82
CA LEU A 74 10.19 -5.35 9.70
C LEU A 74 8.86 -5.94 10.16
N SER A 75 8.90 -6.79 11.19
CA SER A 75 7.69 -7.38 11.77
C SER A 75 6.76 -6.29 12.32
N LEU A 76 7.33 -5.31 13.03
CA LEU A 76 6.57 -4.18 13.56
C LEU A 76 5.91 -3.35 12.45
N LEU A 77 6.64 -3.06 11.38
CA LEU A 77 6.10 -2.39 10.19
C LEU A 77 4.96 -3.21 9.55
N ALA A 78 5.15 -4.53 9.39
CA ALA A 78 4.12 -5.40 8.82
C ALA A 78 2.82 -5.37 9.65
N PHE A 79 2.95 -5.47 10.99
CA PHE A 79 1.81 -5.39 11.89
C PHE A 79 1.14 -4.02 11.87
N LEU A 80 1.90 -2.93 11.97
CA LEU A 80 1.37 -1.57 11.86
C LEU A 80 0.61 -1.39 10.54
N SER A 81 1.14 -1.94 9.46
CA SER A 81 0.52 -1.84 8.15
C SER A 81 -0.79 -2.61 8.06
N TYR A 82 -0.83 -3.82 8.62
CA TYR A 82 -2.04 -4.63 8.71
C TYR A 82 -3.11 -3.94 9.57
N PHE A 83 -2.75 -3.48 10.77
CA PHE A 83 -3.66 -2.77 11.67
C PHE A 83 -4.15 -1.45 11.10
N GLY A 84 -3.29 -0.69 10.41
CA GLY A 84 -3.67 0.53 9.70
C GLY A 84 -4.75 0.27 8.66
N GLY A 85 -4.63 -0.82 7.89
CA GLY A 85 -5.67 -1.25 6.95
C GLY A 85 -6.98 -1.66 7.64
N LEU A 86 -6.93 -2.30 8.82
CA LEU A 86 -8.13 -2.61 9.60
C LEU A 86 -8.81 -1.34 10.13
N LEU A 87 -8.05 -0.34 10.58
CA LEU A 87 -8.59 0.95 11.00
C LEU A 87 -9.21 1.68 9.80
N ALA A 88 -8.57 1.67 8.64
CA ALA A 88 -9.11 2.22 7.41
C ALA A 88 -10.46 1.60 7.03
N TYR A 89 -10.65 0.29 7.25
CA TYR A 89 -11.95 -0.37 7.09
C TYR A 89 -13.01 0.23 8.02
N TYR A 90 -12.70 0.46 9.29
CA TYR A 90 -13.67 1.08 10.22
C TYR A 90 -13.97 2.53 9.87
N ILE A 91 -12.97 3.29 9.41
CA ILE A 91 -13.15 4.65 8.89
C ILE A 91 -14.10 4.61 7.68
N GLY A 92 -13.83 3.73 6.71
CA GLY A 92 -14.69 3.53 5.54
C GLY A 92 -16.12 3.15 5.93
N ARG A 93 -16.27 2.22 6.88
CA ARG A 93 -17.58 1.82 7.37
C ARG A 93 -18.35 2.96 8.02
N SER A 94 -17.66 3.82 8.77
CA SER A 94 -18.26 5.03 9.33
C SER A 94 -18.71 6.00 8.23
N LEU A 95 -17.87 6.23 7.22
CA LEU A 95 -18.19 7.09 6.07
C LEU A 95 -19.40 6.56 5.27
N GLY A 96 -19.51 5.24 5.11
CA GLY A 96 -20.62 4.58 4.41
C GLY A 96 -21.99 4.74 5.09
N LYS A 97 -22.03 5.05 6.39
CA LYS A 97 -23.29 5.28 7.13
C LYS A 97 -23.98 6.60 6.75
N TYR A 98 -23.24 7.56 6.21
CA TYR A 98 -23.77 8.87 5.86
C TYR A 98 -24.28 8.87 4.41
N PRO A 99 -25.60 9.01 4.17
CA PRO A 99 -26.21 8.81 2.85
C PRO A 99 -25.71 9.78 1.77
N LYS A 100 -25.27 11.00 2.15
CA LYS A 100 -24.68 11.97 1.23
C LYS A 100 -23.38 11.47 0.58
N TYR A 101 -22.49 10.87 1.38
CA TYR A 101 -21.22 10.33 0.89
C TYR A 101 -21.42 8.98 0.20
N ARG A 102 -22.37 8.17 0.69
CA ARG A 102 -22.73 6.89 0.08
C ARG A 102 -23.28 7.08 -1.33
N ASN A 103 -24.25 7.98 -1.53
CA ASN A 103 -24.87 8.18 -2.84
C ASN A 103 -23.90 8.79 -3.86
N TRP A 104 -23.09 9.78 -3.46
CA TRP A 104 -22.06 10.36 -4.33
C TRP A 104 -21.04 9.32 -4.83
N LEU A 105 -20.64 8.38 -3.97
CA LEU A 105 -19.70 7.32 -4.33
C LEU A 105 -20.35 6.15 -5.07
N VAL A 106 -21.54 5.72 -4.66
CA VAL A 106 -22.31 4.67 -5.35
C VAL A 106 -22.60 5.11 -6.79
N ASP A 107 -22.98 6.36 -7.02
CA ASP A 107 -23.21 6.85 -8.39
C ASP A 107 -21.91 6.89 -9.21
N LYS A 108 -20.77 7.22 -8.58
CA LYS A 108 -19.46 7.32 -9.25
C LYS A 108 -18.77 5.97 -9.48
N PHE A 109 -19.03 4.97 -8.65
CA PHE A 109 -18.30 3.69 -8.64
C PHE A 109 -19.21 2.45 -8.67
N SER A 110 -20.53 2.58 -8.88
CA SER A 110 -21.52 1.48 -8.93
C SER A 110 -21.09 0.28 -9.79
N SER A 111 -20.52 0.53 -10.97
CA SER A 111 -20.00 -0.51 -11.86
C SER A 111 -18.82 -1.29 -11.26
N HIS A 112 -17.95 -0.60 -10.52
CA HIS A 112 -16.80 -1.21 -9.84
C HIS A 112 -17.23 -1.92 -8.55
N PHE A 113 -18.27 -1.44 -7.88
CA PHE A 113 -18.83 -2.06 -6.68
C PHE A 113 -19.48 -3.42 -6.94
N ALA A 114 -20.19 -3.60 -8.07
CA ALA A 114 -20.74 -4.91 -8.44
C ALA A 114 -19.63 -5.95 -8.66
N THR A 115 -18.53 -5.53 -9.28
CA THR A 115 -17.32 -6.36 -9.46
C THR A 115 -16.65 -6.66 -8.12
N PHE A 116 -16.57 -5.66 -7.22
CA PHE A 116 -16.01 -5.83 -5.88
C PHE A 116 -16.87 -6.73 -4.99
N HIS A 117 -18.20 -6.76 -5.17
CA HIS A 117 -19.05 -7.68 -4.43
C HIS A 117 -18.80 -9.14 -4.85
N ARG A 118 -18.48 -9.38 -6.13
CA ARG A 118 -18.17 -10.71 -6.67
C ARG A 118 -16.73 -11.16 -6.42
N TYR A 119 -15.77 -10.24 -6.50
CA TYR A 119 -14.31 -10.53 -6.44
C TYR A 119 -13.59 -9.86 -5.26
N GLY A 120 -14.31 -9.30 -4.29
CA GLY A 120 -13.74 -8.48 -3.21
C GLY A 120 -12.64 -9.19 -2.42
N GLY A 121 -12.81 -10.48 -2.15
CA GLY A 121 -11.76 -11.27 -1.51
C GLY A 121 -10.47 -11.35 -2.32
N PHE A 122 -10.58 -11.55 -3.64
CA PHE A 122 -9.43 -11.56 -4.54
C PHE A 122 -8.75 -10.18 -4.60
N ILE A 123 -9.52 -9.11 -4.67
CA ILE A 123 -9.01 -7.72 -4.71
C ILE A 123 -8.28 -7.37 -3.40
N ILE A 124 -8.78 -7.84 -2.25
CA ILE A 124 -8.13 -7.65 -0.95
C ILE A 124 -6.78 -8.37 -0.93
N VAL A 125 -6.71 -9.64 -1.32
CA VAL A 125 -5.45 -10.40 -1.36
C VAL A 125 -4.47 -9.77 -2.36
N PHE A 126 -4.96 -9.40 -3.54
CA PHE A 126 -4.14 -8.77 -4.57
C PHE A 126 -3.56 -7.44 -4.06
N SER A 127 -4.37 -6.58 -3.45
CA SER A 127 -3.86 -5.31 -2.91
C SER A 127 -2.96 -5.46 -1.68
N ALA A 128 -3.14 -6.53 -0.90
CA ALA A 128 -2.27 -6.85 0.22
C ALA A 128 -0.89 -7.36 -0.21
N LEU A 129 -0.82 -8.11 -1.32
CA LEU A 129 0.41 -8.71 -1.83
C LEU A 129 1.21 -7.80 -2.78
N PHE A 130 0.51 -7.05 -3.64
CA PHE A 130 1.14 -6.20 -4.66
C PHE A 130 1.37 -4.78 -4.14
N PRO A 131 2.20 -3.95 -4.83
CA PRO A 131 2.46 -2.55 -4.46
C PRO A 131 1.27 -1.63 -4.76
N LEU A 132 0.11 -2.01 -4.25
CA LEU A 132 -1.14 -1.28 -4.34
C LEU A 132 -1.51 -0.72 -2.96
N PRO A 133 -2.29 0.37 -2.92
CA PRO A 133 -2.70 1.01 -1.67
C PRO A 133 -3.75 0.14 -0.97
N PHE A 134 -3.31 -0.81 -0.15
CA PHE A 134 -4.16 -1.71 0.62
C PHE A 134 -5.18 -0.98 1.49
N SER A 135 -4.76 0.09 2.15
CA SER A 135 -5.64 0.93 2.97
C SER A 135 -6.80 1.53 2.20
N THR A 136 -6.57 1.94 0.94
CA THR A 136 -7.66 2.42 0.08
C THR A 136 -8.66 1.31 -0.20
N ILE A 137 -8.18 0.09 -0.47
CA ILE A 137 -9.04 -1.08 -0.70
C ILE A 137 -9.79 -1.48 0.56
N THR A 138 -9.17 -1.48 1.73
CA THR A 138 -9.86 -1.81 2.99
C THR A 138 -10.85 -0.73 3.40
N LEU A 139 -10.54 0.55 3.17
CA LEU A 139 -11.46 1.67 3.32
C LEU A 139 -12.70 1.48 2.45
N VAL A 140 -12.51 1.27 1.15
CA VAL A 140 -13.61 1.01 0.21
C VAL A 140 -14.41 -0.23 0.64
N SER A 141 -13.74 -1.30 1.07
CA SER A 141 -14.38 -2.51 1.60
C SER A 141 -15.26 -2.21 2.81
N GLY A 142 -14.82 -1.31 3.69
CA GLY A 142 -15.61 -0.85 4.84
C GLY A 142 -16.85 -0.06 4.42
N MET A 143 -16.71 0.82 3.42
CA MET A 143 -17.81 1.64 2.91
C MET A 143 -18.96 0.83 2.33
N ILE A 144 -18.67 -0.34 1.76
CA ILE A 144 -19.67 -1.25 1.17
C ILE A 144 -20.09 -2.39 2.11
N ASP A 145 -19.72 -2.31 3.39
CA ASP A 145 -20.02 -3.34 4.41
C ASP A 145 -19.54 -4.75 4.02
N TYR A 146 -18.37 -4.87 3.37
CA TYR A 146 -17.75 -6.17 3.11
C TYR A 146 -17.45 -6.89 4.46
N PRO A 147 -17.70 -8.20 4.60
CA PRO A 147 -17.58 -8.89 5.89
C PRO A 147 -16.18 -8.76 6.52
N PHE A 148 -16.09 -8.04 7.63
CA PHE A 148 -14.84 -7.77 8.37
C PHE A 148 -14.00 -9.01 8.63
N LYS A 149 -14.62 -10.13 9.04
CA LYS A 149 -13.90 -11.39 9.32
C LYS A 149 -13.14 -11.90 8.09
N LYS A 150 -13.76 -11.81 6.90
CA LYS A 150 -13.09 -12.21 5.65
C LYS A 150 -11.97 -11.24 5.31
N LEU A 151 -12.20 -9.94 5.47
CA LEU A 151 -11.17 -8.92 5.20
C LEU A 151 -9.97 -9.06 6.15
N ALA A 152 -10.21 -9.27 7.43
CA ALA A 152 -9.15 -9.49 8.42
C ALA A 152 -8.32 -10.73 8.06
N LEU A 153 -8.98 -11.86 7.78
CA LEU A 153 -8.29 -13.09 7.39
C LEU A 153 -7.47 -12.89 6.10
N LEU A 154 -8.08 -12.35 5.05
CA LEU A 154 -7.40 -12.17 3.76
C LEU A 154 -6.31 -11.09 3.83
N GLY A 155 -6.49 -10.06 4.64
CA GLY A 155 -5.53 -9.00 4.87
C GLY A 155 -4.25 -9.47 5.56
N THR A 156 -4.25 -10.63 6.22
CA THR A 156 -3.01 -11.22 6.79
C THR A 156 -1.96 -11.52 5.72
N THR A 157 -2.36 -11.70 4.46
CA THR A 157 -1.44 -11.82 3.31
C THR A 157 -0.52 -10.61 3.16
N ARG A 158 -0.88 -9.47 3.75
CA ARG A 158 0.00 -8.30 3.83
C ARG A 158 1.26 -8.57 4.63
N LEU A 159 1.18 -9.37 5.70
CA LEU A 159 2.36 -9.75 6.47
C LEU A 159 3.36 -10.50 5.57
N LEU A 160 2.85 -11.44 4.75
CA LEU A 160 3.66 -12.17 3.79
C LEU A 160 4.42 -11.24 2.84
N ARG A 161 3.77 -10.19 2.31
CA ARG A 161 4.41 -9.21 1.41
C ARG A 161 5.65 -8.59 2.04
N PHE A 162 5.57 -8.11 3.29
CA PHE A 162 6.70 -7.46 3.96
C PHE A 162 7.92 -8.39 4.04
N PHE A 163 7.70 -9.66 4.39
CA PHE A 163 8.78 -10.65 4.43
C PHE A 163 9.31 -10.99 3.03
N LEU A 164 8.43 -11.20 2.05
CA LEU A 164 8.86 -11.48 0.66
C LEU A 164 9.70 -10.34 0.07
N TYR A 165 9.28 -9.10 0.30
CA TYR A 165 9.99 -7.92 -0.18
C TYR A 165 11.31 -7.71 0.56
N ALA A 166 11.35 -7.97 1.87
CA ALA A 166 12.60 -7.92 2.63
C ALA A 166 13.62 -8.95 2.11
N LEU A 167 13.20 -10.16 1.73
CA LEU A 167 14.10 -11.17 1.14
C LEU A 167 14.77 -10.65 -0.15
N VAL A 168 14.03 -9.94 -0.98
CA VAL A 168 14.54 -9.36 -2.23
C VAL A 168 15.40 -8.11 -1.96
N LEU A 169 14.94 -7.22 -1.08
CA LEU A 169 15.54 -5.90 -0.84
C LEU A 169 16.76 -5.95 0.08
N PHE A 170 16.82 -6.89 1.02
CA PHE A 170 18.00 -7.05 1.89
C PHE A 170 19.19 -7.63 1.13
N LYS A 171 19.06 -7.91 -0.18
CA LYS A 171 20.09 -8.54 -1.01
C LYS A 171 20.71 -9.75 -0.30
N ILE A 172 19.85 -10.61 0.25
CA ILE A 172 20.27 -11.90 0.79
C ILE A 172 20.71 -12.85 -0.36
N PHE A 173 20.56 -12.39 -1.62
CA PHE A 173 21.16 -12.93 -2.83
C PHE A 173 21.88 -11.83 -3.61
#